data_AF-R0KPL8-F1
#
_entry.id   AF-R0KPL8-F1
#
_cell.length_a   1.000
_cell.length_b   1.000
_cell.length_c   1.000
_cell.angle_alpha   90.00
_cell.angle_beta   90.00
_cell.angle_gamma   90.00
#
_symmetry.space_group_name_H-M   'P 1'
#
loop_
_entity.id
_entity.type
_entity.pdbx_description
1 polymer ?
#
loop_
_entity_poly.entity_id
_entity_poly.type
_entity_poly.pdbx_seq_one_letter_code
_entity_poly.pdbx_strand_id
1 'polypeptide(L)'
;PRPSPPFPCAACPKSYGTLSKLTIHQRAHTGERPFSCPDCPKSFADPSVYRKHRRGRGAACRRRHRCSSCPKAYAERKDLRNHQRVHT
;
A
#
# COMPACT_ATOMS: atom_id res chain seq x y z
N PRO A 1 24.02 -12.70 28.22
CA PRO A 1 23.82 -12.84 26.77
C PRO A 1 22.34 -12.70 26.40
N ARG A 2 21.97 -11.66 25.64
CA ARG A 2 20.59 -11.48 25.18
C ARG A 2 20.32 -12.57 24.11
N PRO A 3 19.29 -13.42 24.26
CA PRO A 3 19.03 -14.46 23.28
C PRO A 3 18.80 -13.81 21.91
N SER A 4 19.56 -14.25 20.90
CA SER A 4 19.34 -13.84 19.52
C SER A 4 17.97 -14.35 19.08
N PRO A 5 17.18 -13.53 18.36
CA PRO A 5 15.87 -13.97 17.88
C PRO A 5 16.00 -15.26 17.03
N PRO A 6 15.13 -16.25 17.23
CA PRO A 6 15.30 -17.60 16.66
C PRO A 6 15.15 -17.66 15.14
N PHE A 7 14.63 -16.61 14.49
CA PHE A 7 14.35 -16.61 13.05
C PHE A 7 15.22 -15.58 12.31
N PRO A 8 16.45 -15.94 11.91
CA PRO A 8 17.32 -15.08 11.13
C PRO A 8 16.88 -14.99 9.66
N CYS A 9 17.15 -13.85 9.02
CA CYS A 9 17.00 -13.69 7.58
C CYS A 9 18.24 -14.19 6.85
N ALA A 10 18.05 -14.93 5.76
CA ALA A 10 19.16 -15.41 4.93
C ALA A 10 19.79 -14.32 4.04
N ALA A 11 19.03 -13.27 3.71
CA ALA A 11 19.45 -12.21 2.80
C ALA A 11 20.08 -10.99 3.51
N CYS A 12 19.99 -10.91 4.84
CA CYS A 12 20.52 -9.78 5.61
C CYS A 12 20.73 -10.16 7.08
N PRO A 13 21.53 -9.42 7.87
CA PRO A 13 21.84 -9.75 9.26
C PRO A 13 20.67 -9.54 10.25
N LYS A 14 19.43 -9.35 9.77
CA LYS A 14 18.26 -9.13 10.62
C LYS A 14 17.67 -10.46 11.09
N SER A 15 17.22 -10.49 12.33
CA SER A 15 16.58 -11.65 12.96
C SER A 15 15.29 -11.25 13.67
N TYR A 16 14.30 -12.12 13.63
CA TYR A 16 12.94 -11.87 14.11
C TYR A 16 12.54 -12.87 15.18
N GLY A 17 11.67 -12.43 16.10
CA GLY A 17 11.15 -13.29 17.18
C GLY A 17 10.09 -14.29 16.72
N THR A 18 9.53 -14.14 15.51
CA THR A 18 8.51 -15.04 14.98
C THR A 18 8.70 -15.27 13.48
N LEU A 19 8.31 -16.47 13.00
CA LEU A 19 8.30 -16.81 11.58
C LEU A 19 7.48 -15.83 10.75
N SER A 20 6.29 -15.42 11.22
CA SER A 20 5.43 -14.50 10.46
C SER A 20 6.13 -13.17 10.16
N LYS A 21 6.90 -12.63 11.13
CA LYS A 21 7.66 -11.39 10.93
C LYS A 21 8.83 -11.60 9.97
N LEU A 22 9.52 -12.75 10.05
CA LEU A 22 10.56 -13.10 9.09
C LEU A 22 9.99 -13.22 7.67
N THR A 23 8.87 -13.91 7.48
CA THR A 23 8.21 -14.06 6.16
C THR A 23 7.76 -12.72 5.59
N ILE A 24 7.15 -11.85 6.40
CA ILE A 24 6.78 -10.49 5.96
C ILE A 24 8.03 -9.69 5.57
N HIS A 25 9.11 -9.84 6.33
CA HIS A 25 10.38 -9.19 6.01
C HIS A 25 10.99 -9.72 4.70
N GLN A 26 10.94 -11.03 4.46
CA GLN A 26 11.44 -11.64 3.22
C GLN A 26 10.74 -11.08 1.98
N ARG A 27 9.44 -10.78 2.07
CA ARG A 27 8.70 -10.11 0.99
C ARG A 27 9.25 -8.72 0.64
N ALA A 28 9.97 -8.05 1.55
CA ALA A 28 10.63 -6.79 1.22
C ALA A 28 11.87 -6.98 0.34
N HIS A 29 12.52 -8.14 0.39
CA HIS A 29 13.64 -8.50 -0.49
C HIS A 29 13.14 -8.93 -1.87
N THR A 30 12.05 -9.70 -1.92
CA THR A 30 11.45 -10.15 -3.20
C THR A 30 10.60 -9.08 -3.87
N GLY A 31 10.20 -8.04 -3.13
CA GLY A 31 9.26 -7.02 -3.60
C GLY A 31 7.80 -7.49 -3.64
N GLU A 32 7.51 -8.70 -3.16
CA GLU A 32 6.16 -9.25 -3.18
C GLU A 32 5.20 -8.48 -2.28
N ARG A 33 4.12 -7.99 -2.87
CA ARG A 33 3.07 -7.24 -2.16
C ARG A 33 1.71 -7.87 -2.42
N PRO A 34 1.40 -9.02 -1.78
CA PRO A 34 0.16 -9.75 -2.02
C PRO A 34 -1.09 -8.98 -1.57
N PHE A 35 -0.95 -8.00 -0.67
CA PHE A 35 -2.09 -7.23 -0.16
C PHE A 35 -2.27 -5.92 -0.92
N SER A 36 -3.01 -5.99 -2.03
CA SER A 36 -3.34 -4.83 -2.85
C SER A 36 -4.69 -4.21 -2.46
N CYS A 37 -4.78 -2.89 -2.50
CA CYS A 37 -6.04 -2.19 -2.30
C CYS A 37 -6.79 -2.06 -3.64
N PRO A 38 -8.09 -2.44 -3.75
CA PRO A 38 -8.84 -2.29 -4.99
C PRO A 38 -9.22 -0.82 -5.30
N ASP A 39 -9.24 0.02 -4.28
CA ASP A 39 -9.69 1.41 -4.36
C ASP A 39 -8.56 2.40 -4.71
N CYS A 40 -7.30 2.02 -4.47
CA CYS A 40 -6.14 2.86 -4.75
C CYS A 40 -4.91 2.01 -5.14
N PRO A 41 -3.92 2.54 -5.88
CA PRO A 41 -2.78 1.76 -6.40
C PRO A 41 -1.76 1.33 -5.31
N LYS A 42 -2.15 1.34 -4.04
CA LYS A 42 -1.28 0.97 -2.91
C LYS A 42 -1.35 -0.53 -2.68
N SER A 43 -0.17 -1.13 -2.56
CA SER A 43 0.03 -2.55 -2.24
C SER A 43 1.00 -2.70 -1.06
N PHE A 44 0.76 -3.70 -0.21
CA PHE A 44 1.44 -3.89 1.06
C PHE A 44 1.97 -5.33 1.17
N ALA A 45 3.13 -5.49 1.80
CA ALA A 45 3.70 -6.80 2.13
C ALA A 45 3.19 -7.35 3.49
N ASP A 46 2.82 -6.43 4.39
CA ASP A 46 2.34 -6.71 5.75
C ASP A 46 0.79 -6.67 5.82
N PRO A 47 0.14 -7.76 6.27
CA PRO A 47 -1.32 -7.85 6.36
C PRO A 47 -1.93 -6.92 7.43
N SER A 48 -1.22 -6.66 8.52
CA SER A 48 -1.66 -5.78 9.60
C SER A 48 -1.68 -4.32 9.12
N VAL A 49 -0.66 -3.92 8.37
CA VAL A 49 -0.60 -2.59 7.74
C VAL A 49 -1.72 -2.46 6.70
N TYR A 50 -1.91 -3.46 5.83
CA TYR A 50 -3.02 -3.49 4.88
C TYR A 50 -4.38 -3.38 5.59
N ARG A 51 -4.59 -4.12 6.67
CA ARG A 51 -5.87 -4.10 7.42
C ARG A 51 -6.12 -2.74 8.08
N LYS A 52 -5.09 -2.06 8.58
CA LYS A 52 -5.18 -0.68 9.09
C LYS A 52 -5.52 0.29 7.97
N HIS A 53 -4.83 0.20 6.82
CA HIS A 53 -5.14 0.98 5.63
C HIS A 53 -6.59 0.81 5.17
N ARG A 54 -7.07 -0.44 5.11
CA ARG A 54 -8.43 -0.78 4.67
C ARG A 54 -9.50 -0.31 5.65
N ARG A 55 -9.21 -0.27 6.96
CA ARG A 55 -10.12 0.29 7.96
C ARG A 55 -10.16 1.81 7.92
N GLY A 56 -9.03 2.47 7.67
CA GLY A 56 -8.92 3.93 7.53
C GLY A 56 -9.38 4.49 6.18
N ARG A 57 -10.38 3.86 5.53
CA ARG A 57 -10.97 4.17 4.20
C ARG A 57 -11.64 5.57 4.13
N GLY A 58 -10.99 6.63 4.60
CA GLY A 58 -11.54 8.00 4.65
C GLY A 58 -10.75 9.04 3.86
N ALA A 59 -9.40 9.01 3.92
CA ALA A 59 -8.59 10.11 3.37
C ALA A 59 -7.56 9.65 2.31
N ALA A 60 -6.83 8.55 2.56
CA ALA A 60 -5.67 8.17 1.76
C ALA A 60 -5.96 7.29 0.52
N CYS A 61 -7.22 6.86 0.37
CA CYS A 61 -7.67 5.96 -0.69
C CYS A 61 -8.86 6.58 -1.46
N ARG A 62 -9.08 7.90 -1.32
CA ARG A 62 -9.96 8.64 -2.24
C ARG A 62 -9.37 8.47 -3.64
N ARG A 63 -10.03 7.65 -4.43
CA ARG A 63 -9.75 7.46 -5.86
C ARG A 63 -9.82 8.87 -6.47
N ARG A 64 -8.68 9.47 -6.80
CA ARG A 64 -8.69 10.78 -7.46
C ARG A 64 -9.52 10.62 -8.73
N HIS A 65 -10.50 11.48 -8.91
CA HIS A 65 -11.37 11.49 -10.08
C HIS A 65 -10.53 11.94 -11.28
N ARG A 66 -10.04 10.97 -12.06
CA ARG A 66 -9.23 11.22 -13.26
C ARG A 66 -10.10 11.71 -14.40
N CYS A 67 -9.58 12.70 -15.13
CA CYS A 67 -10.15 13.09 -16.41
C CYS A 67 -9.89 12.01 -17.46
N SER A 68 -10.88 11.76 -18.32
CA SER A 68 -10.79 10.83 -19.44
C SER A 68 -9.97 11.40 -20.60
N SER A 69 -9.94 12.72 -20.76
CA SER A 69 -9.29 13.41 -21.87
C SER A 69 -7.88 13.91 -21.55
N CYS A 70 -7.43 13.84 -20.29
CA CYS A 70 -6.12 14.34 -19.88
C CYS A 70 -5.62 13.69 -18.57
N PRO A 71 -4.32 13.81 -18.22
CA PRO A 71 -3.76 13.18 -17.03
C PRO A 71 -4.16 13.83 -15.69
N LYS A 72 -4.98 14.90 -15.70
CA LYS A 72 -5.41 15.60 -14.47
C LYS A 72 -6.32 14.72 -13.62
N ALA A 73 -6.19 14.85 -12.31
CA ALA A 73 -7.03 14.12 -11.34
C ALA A 73 -7.43 15.01 -10.17
N TYR A 74 -8.67 14.84 -9.71
CA TYR A 74 -9.32 15.72 -8.75
C TYR A 74 -9.66 14.98 -7.45
N ALA A 75 -9.68 15.68 -6.33
CA ALA A 75 -10.03 15.08 -5.03
C ALA A 75 -11.54 14.82 -4.91
N GLU A 76 -12.35 15.64 -5.58
CA GLU A 76 -13.81 15.54 -5.58
C GLU A 76 -14.37 15.39 -6.99
N ARG A 77 -15.54 14.74 -7.09
CA ARG A 77 -16.22 14.51 -8.37
C ARG A 77 -16.74 15.82 -8.99
N LYS A 78 -17.10 16.81 -8.15
CA LYS A 78 -17.58 18.13 -8.61
C LYS A 78 -16.50 18.89 -9.39
N ASP A 79 -15.27 18.86 -8.90
CA ASP A 79 -14.14 19.51 -9.58
C ASP A 79 -13.80 18.84 -10.90
N LEU A 80 -13.83 17.49 -10.95
CA LEU A 80 -13.67 16.78 -12.22
C LEU A 80 -14.76 17.18 -13.22
N ARG A 81 -16.03 17.21 -12.79
CA ARG A 81 -17.15 17.55 -13.68
C ARG A 81 -17.05 18.98 -14.23
N ASN A 82 -16.64 19.93 -13.39
CA ASN A 82 -16.38 21.29 -13.85
C ASN A 82 -15.20 21.33 -14.82
N HIS A 83 -14.13 20.60 -14.55
CA HIS A 83 -12.99 20.49 -15.45
C HIS A 83 -13.37 19.86 -16.79
N GLN A 84 -14.23 18.85 -16.84
CA GLN A 84 -14.62 18.20 -18.09
C GLN A 84 -15.23 19.16 -19.12
N ARG A 85 -15.82 20.28 -18.68
CA ARG A 85 -16.36 21.33 -19.56
C ARG A 85 -15.30 22.04 -20.38
N VAL A 86 -14.02 22.00 -19.98
CA VAL A 86 -12.93 22.63 -20.75
C VAL A 86 -12.47 21.76 -21.93
N HIS A 87 -12.91 20.49 -21.98
CA HIS A 87 -12.66 19.56 -23.08
C HIS A 87 -13.89 19.38 -23.99
N THR A 88 -14.95 20.15 -23.73
CA THR A 88 -16.08 20.31 -24.65
C THR A 88 -15.70 21.36 -25.67
#